data_AF-A0A7W9X1L2-F1
#
_entry.id   AF-A0A7W9X1L2-F1
#
_cell.length_a   1.000
_cell.length_b   1.000
_cell.length_c   1.000
_cell.angle_alpha   90.00
_cell.angle_beta   90.00
_cell.angle_gamma   90.00
#
_symmetry.space_group_name_H-M   'P 1'
#
loop_
_entity.id
_entity.type
_entity.pdbx_description
1 polymer ?
#
loop_
_entity_poly.entity_id
_entity_poly.type
_entity_poly.pdbx_seq_one_letter_code
_entity_poly.pdbx_strand_id
1 'polypeptide(L)'
;MITHQADPANRSRLRWRARRGLLENDLILTRFLDAHEQELTDDEVDALTRLLDLADNPLLDLLLGRNEPSGELDLPHVHALLAKLRLA
;
A
#
# COMPACT_ATOMS: atom_id res chain seq x y z
N MET A 1 -19.51 5.68 10.36
CA MET A 1 -18.45 5.09 9.52
C MET A 1 -17.27 4.90 10.44
N ILE A 2 -16.84 3.66 10.71
CA ILE A 2 -15.68 3.40 11.56
C ILE A 2 -14.47 3.46 10.64
N THR A 3 -13.71 4.55 10.72
CA THR A 3 -12.49 4.76 9.95
C THR A 3 -11.39 3.82 10.42
N HIS A 4 -10.60 3.25 9.51
CA HIS A 4 -9.45 2.39 9.80
C HIS A 4 -8.54 3.00 10.87
N GLN A 5 -8.29 4.32 10.76
CA GLN A 5 -7.46 5.10 11.67
C GLN A 5 -7.97 5.14 13.11
N ALA A 6 -9.27 4.92 13.37
CA ALA A 6 -9.83 5.00 14.72
C ALA A 6 -9.36 3.86 15.63
N ASP A 7 -8.94 2.73 15.05
CA ASP A 7 -8.57 1.53 15.78
C ASP A 7 -7.05 1.23 15.68
N PRO A 8 -6.31 1.21 16.81
CA PRO A 8 -4.87 0.95 16.79
C PRO A 8 -4.51 -0.48 16.35
N ALA A 9 -5.40 -1.46 16.55
CA ALA A 9 -5.16 -2.82 16.10
C ALA A 9 -5.28 -2.93 14.57
N ASN A 10 -6.18 -2.18 13.94
CA ASN A 10 -6.27 -2.09 12.49
C ASN A 10 -4.99 -1.51 11.86
N ARG A 11 -4.46 -0.41 12.41
CA ARG A 11 -3.16 0.16 11.97
C ARG A 11 -2.02 -0.84 12.14
N SER A 12 -1.95 -1.48 13.30
CA SER A 12 -0.93 -2.50 13.59
C SER A 12 -0.98 -3.68 12.63
N ARG A 13 -2.18 -4.13 12.24
CA ARG A 13 -2.37 -5.19 11.24
C ARG A 13 -1.90 -4.76 9.86
N LEU A 14 -2.21 -3.54 9.43
CA LEU A 14 -1.78 -3.01 8.15
C LEU A 14 -0.24 -2.94 8.08
N ARG A 15 0.39 -2.38 9.13
CA ARG A 15 1.85 -2.29 9.22
C ARG A 15 2.53 -3.66 9.25
N TRP A 16 1.91 -4.65 9.91
CA TRP A 16 2.42 -6.02 9.89
C TRP A 16 2.34 -6.66 8.49
N ARG A 17 1.22 -6.48 7.76
CA ARG A 17 1.06 -6.97 6.38
C ARG A 17 2.01 -6.33 5.39
N ALA A 18 2.45 -5.10 5.66
CA ALA A 18 3.40 -4.36 4.81
C ALA A 18 4.84 -4.87 4.91
N ARG A 19 5.16 -5.76 5.84
CA ARG A 19 6.48 -6.39 5.96
C ARG A 19 6.66 -7.44 4.86
N ARG A 20 7.72 -7.30 4.07
CA ARG A 20 7.92 -8.12 2.87
C ARG A 20 9.25 -8.88 2.91
N GLY A 21 9.32 -9.99 2.18
CA GLY A 21 10.55 -10.78 2.07
C GLY A 21 11.57 -10.12 1.12
N LEU A 22 11.08 -9.36 0.15
CA LEU A 22 11.90 -8.57 -0.76
C LEU A 22 12.25 -7.22 -0.14
N LEU A 23 13.55 -6.94 -0.03
CA LEU A 23 14.06 -5.76 0.67
C LEU A 23 13.57 -4.44 0.04
N GLU A 24 13.55 -4.34 -1.30
CA GLU A 24 13.04 -3.14 -1.95
C GLU A 24 11.58 -2.84 -1.59
N ASN A 25 10.72 -3.85 -1.58
CA ASN A 25 9.31 -3.67 -1.18
C ASN A 25 9.21 -3.24 0.28
N ASP A 26 9.96 -3.90 1.17
CA ASP A 26 9.95 -3.61 2.59
C ASP A 26 10.39 -2.17 2.89
N LEU A 27 11.44 -1.69 2.22
CA LEU A 27 11.93 -0.32 2.37
C LEU A 27 10.92 0.72 1.87
N ILE A 28 10.35 0.51 0.68
CA ILE A 28 9.37 1.44 0.09
C ILE A 28 8.13 1.54 0.99
N LEU A 29 7.56 0.39 1.36
CA LEU A 29 6.34 0.32 2.17
C LEU A 29 6.57 0.86 3.58
N THR A 30 7.70 0.53 4.21
CA THR A 30 8.04 1.03 5.55
C THR A 30 8.21 2.55 5.54
N ARG A 31 8.96 3.11 4.57
CA ARG A 31 9.15 4.56 4.46
C ARG A 31 7.82 5.29 4.22
N PHE A 32 6.99 4.74 3.34
CA PHE A 32 5.67 5.29 3.07
C PHE A 32 4.77 5.31 4.32
N LEU A 33 4.70 4.19 5.05
CA LEU A 33 3.88 4.11 6.27
C LEU A 33 4.45 4.97 7.39
N ASP A 34 5.77 5.10 7.51
CA ASP A 34 6.37 5.99 8.50
C ASP A 34 5.94 7.46 8.29
N ALA A 35 5.85 7.89 7.04
CA ALA A 35 5.44 9.24 6.67
C ALA A 35 3.93 9.45 6.68
N HIS A 36 3.12 8.47 6.27
CA HIS A 36 1.71 8.67 5.92
C HIS A 36 0.71 7.81 6.69
N GLU A 37 1.12 6.86 7.54
CA GLU A 37 0.22 5.90 8.19
C GLU A 37 -0.97 6.55 8.91
N GLN A 38 -0.75 7.68 9.59
CA GLN A 38 -1.79 8.37 10.36
C GLN A 38 -2.78 9.16 9.49
N GLU A 39 -2.41 9.46 8.25
CA GLU A 39 -3.20 10.27 7.31
C GLU A 39 -3.91 9.43 6.25
N LEU A 40 -3.67 8.11 6.22
CA LEU A 40 -4.31 7.22 5.25
C LEU A 40 -5.83 7.21 5.45
N THR A 41 -6.53 7.53 4.37
CA THR A 41 -7.98 7.39 4.25
C THR A 41 -8.39 5.92 4.12
N ASP A 42 -9.66 5.60 4.39
CA ASP A 42 -10.17 4.22 4.24
C ASP A 42 -10.00 3.66 2.81
N ASP A 43 -10.08 4.54 1.81
CA ASP A 43 -9.92 4.21 0.39
C ASP A 43 -8.45 3.93 0.03
N GLU A 44 -7.51 4.70 0.58
CA GLU A 44 -6.07 4.40 0.48
C GLU A 44 -5.70 3.10 1.24
N VAL A 45 -6.35 2.82 2.37
CA VAL A 45 -6.15 1.57 3.10
C VAL A 45 -6.68 0.37 2.29
N ASP A 46 -7.83 0.50 1.63
CA ASP A 46 -8.35 -0.54 0.73
C ASP A 46 -7.38 -0.78 -0.44
N ALA A 47 -6.94 0.29 -1.12
CA ALA A 47 -5.93 0.21 -2.17
C ALA A 47 -4.66 -0.51 -1.69
N LEU A 48 -4.13 -0.10 -0.53
CA LEU A 48 -2.91 -0.69 0.03
C LEU A 48 -3.13 -2.16 0.36
N THR A 49 -4.29 -2.51 0.94
CA THR A 49 -4.63 -3.89 1.28
C THR A 49 -4.65 -4.79 0.04
N ARG A 50 -5.20 -4.30 -1.08
CA ARG A 50 -5.19 -5.03 -2.37
C ARG A 50 -3.77 -5.20 -2.92
N LEU A 51 -2.94 -4.15 -2.88
CA LEU A 51 -1.54 -4.23 -3.31
C LEU A 51 -0.73 -5.21 -2.43
N LEU A 52 -1.04 -5.27 -1.13
CA LEU A 52 -0.39 -6.18 -0.19
C LEU A 52 -0.80 -7.66 -0.38
N ASP A 53 -1.87 -7.93 -1.14
CA ASP A 53 -2.26 -9.29 -1.51
C ASP A 53 -1.40 -9.87 -2.65
N LEU A 54 -0.72 -9.00 -3.41
CA LEU A 54 0.20 -9.41 -4.46
C LEU A 54 1.45 -10.09 -3.89
N ALA A 55 2.06 -10.96 -4.70
CA ALA A 55 3.40 -11.47 -4.47
C ALA A 55 4.47 -10.37 -4.61
N ASP A 56 5.67 -10.61 -4.10
CA ASP A 56 6.72 -9.60 -4.03
C ASP A 56 7.15 -9.03 -5.39
N ASN A 57 7.40 -9.88 -6.38
CA ASN A 57 7.84 -9.42 -7.71
C ASN A 57 6.79 -8.56 -8.43
N PRO A 58 5.51 -8.99 -8.60
CA PRO A 58 4.52 -8.14 -9.26
C PRO A 58 4.22 -6.86 -8.48
N LEU A 59 4.27 -6.89 -7.14
CA LEU A 59 4.19 -5.67 -6.35
C LEU A 59 5.35 -4.72 -6.67
N LEU A 60 6.58 -5.22 -6.71
CA LEU A 60 7.75 -4.39 -7.01
C LEU A 60 7.66 -3.78 -8.42
N ASP A 61 7.24 -4.54 -9.43
CA ASP A 61 7.04 -4.01 -10.78
C ASP A 61 6.04 -2.85 -10.82
N LEU A 62 4.96 -2.94 -10.05
CA LEU A 62 4.00 -1.83 -9.89
C LEU A 62 4.61 -0.66 -9.14
N LEU A 63 5.33 -0.89 -8.04
CA LEU A 63 5.99 0.18 -7.27
C LEU A 63 7.05 0.92 -8.09
N LEU A 64 7.76 0.22 -8.98
CA LEU A 64 8.76 0.81 -9.87
C LEU A 64 8.18 1.42 -11.15
N GLY A 65 6.86 1.28 -11.39
CA GLY A 65 6.23 1.77 -12.62
C GLY A 65 6.63 1.02 -13.88
N ARG A 66 7.14 -0.20 -13.74
CA ARG A 66 7.44 -1.10 -14.86
C ARG A 66 6.18 -1.74 -15.44
N ASN A 67 5.13 -1.80 -14.63
CA ASN A 67 3.81 -2.25 -15.02
C ASN A 67 2.74 -1.31 -14.45
N GLU A 68 1.54 -1.37 -15.02
CA GLU A 68 0.36 -0.64 -14.57
C GLU A 68 -0.65 -1.60 -13.91
N PRO A 69 -1.39 -1.16 -12.89
CA PRO A 69 -2.42 -1.98 -12.29
C PRO A 69 -3.50 -2.29 -13.34
N SER A 70 -3.94 -3.55 -13.38
CA SER A 70 -4.88 -4.06 -14.38
C SER A 70 -5.88 -5.02 -13.72
N GLY A 71 -7.03 -5.25 -14.37
CA GLY A 71 -8.07 -6.16 -13.85
C GLY A 71 -8.67 -5.66 -12.54
N GLU A 72 -8.68 -6.51 -11.51
CA GLU A 72 -9.24 -6.20 -10.17
C GLU A 72 -8.52 -5.04 -9.44
N LEU A 73 -7.34 -4.65 -9.91
CA LEU A 73 -6.55 -3.54 -9.39
C LEU A 73 -6.71 -2.25 -10.19
N ASP A 74 -7.41 -2.28 -11.34
CA ASP A 74 -7.64 -1.10 -12.18
C ASP A 74 -8.74 -0.21 -11.58
N LEU A 75 -8.40 0.38 -10.44
CA LEU A 75 -9.29 1.19 -9.64
C LEU A 75 -8.65 2.56 -9.40
N PRO A 76 -9.42 3.66 -9.45
CA PRO A 76 -8.86 5.01 -9.37
C PRO A 76 -8.07 5.25 -8.07
N HIS A 77 -8.51 4.66 -6.95
CA HIS A 77 -7.82 4.75 -5.67
C HIS A 77 -6.50 3.97 -5.61
N VAL A 78 -6.42 2.84 -6.32
CA VAL A 78 -5.17 2.07 -6.45
C VAL A 78 -4.16 2.85 -7.28
N HIS A 79 -4.58 3.44 -8.39
CA HIS A 79 -3.73 4.32 -9.20
C HIS A 79 -3.23 5.54 -8.42
N ALA A 80 -4.12 6.20 -7.68
CA ALA A 80 -3.76 7.35 -6.85
C ALA A 80 -2.76 6.98 -5.74
N LEU A 81 -2.97 5.84 -5.07
CA LEU A 81 -2.05 5.36 -4.04
C LEU A 81 -0.69 4.98 -4.64
N LEU A 82 -0.65 4.30 -5.78
CA LEU A 82 0.60 3.97 -6.47
C LEU A 82 1.40 5.22 -6.85
N ALA A 83 0.72 6.26 -7.33
CA ALA A 83 1.37 7.54 -7.60
C ALA A 83 1.98 8.15 -6.33
N LYS A 84 1.28 8.09 -5.19
CA LYS A 84 1.78 8.56 -3.90
C LYS A 84 2.99 7.75 -3.40
N LEU A 85 2.93 6.43 -3.48
CA LEU A 85 4.01 5.51 -3.13
C LEU A 85 5.29 5.75 -3.95
N ARG A 86 5.14 6.08 -5.24
CA ARG A 86 6.26 6.37 -6.15
C ARG A 86 6.95 7.71 -5.89
N LEU A 87 6.28 8.63 -5.21
CA LEU A 87 6.80 9.96 -4.87
C LEU A 87 7.41 10.04 -3.46
N ALA A 88 7.16 9.03 -2.63
CA ALA A 88 7.61 8.94 -1.24
C ALA A 88 9.05 8.44 -1.08
#